data_AF-A0A8D2E8Y8-F1
#
_entry.id   AF-A0A8D2E8Y8-F1
#
_cell.length_a   1.000
_cell.length_b   1.000
_cell.length_c   1.000
_cell.angle_alpha   90.00
_cell.angle_beta   90.00
_cell.angle_gamma   90.00
#
_symmetry.space_group_name_H-M   'P 1'
#
loop_
_entity.id
_entity.type
_entity.pdbx_description
1 polymer ?
#
loop_
_entity_poly.entity_id
_entity_poly.type
_entity_poly.pdbx_seq_one_letter_code
_entity_poly.pdbx_strand_id
1 'polypeptide(L)'
;REPRSLILAENNLSAVAVQSMVVELKCRPADDRDTFHLVQEHRLRHFRELLWGVFLCPRMQDLPPVDLSLVNKDENAIYFLEHSLGLQPKMVKTDLEEELVKWGKMGACGPEEGSILGIQR
;
A
#
# COMPACT_ATOMS: atom_id res chain seq x y z
N ARG A 1 -25.67 4.66 -17.15
CA ARG A 1 -26.19 3.96 -15.95
C ARG A 1 -25.85 2.49 -16.18
N GLU A 2 -24.69 2.05 -15.70
CA GLU A 2 -24.23 0.66 -15.81
C GLU A 2 -25.28 -0.29 -15.18
N PRO A 3 -25.64 -1.41 -15.83
CA PRO A 3 -26.66 -2.30 -15.32
C PRO A 3 -26.13 -3.06 -14.10
N ARG A 4 -26.91 -3.02 -13.00
CA ARG A 4 -26.64 -3.68 -11.69
C ARG A 4 -26.28 -5.18 -11.79
N SER A 5 -26.53 -5.83 -12.93
CA SER A 5 -26.19 -7.23 -13.19
C SER A 5 -24.68 -7.46 -13.37
N LEU A 6 -23.92 -6.48 -13.87
CA LEU A 6 -22.46 -6.61 -14.05
C LEU A 6 -21.73 -6.51 -12.70
N ILE A 7 -22.19 -5.63 -11.81
CA ILE A 7 -21.60 -5.41 -10.47
C ILE A 7 -21.74 -6.65 -9.57
N LEU A 8 -22.83 -7.43 -9.72
CA LEU A 8 -23.01 -8.67 -8.95
C LEU A 8 -22.15 -9.82 -9.49
N ALA A 9 -21.87 -9.86 -10.80
CA ALA A 9 -21.07 -10.91 -11.40
C ALA A 9 -19.58 -10.84 -10.98
N GLU A 10 -19.01 -9.63 -10.86
CA GLU A 10 -17.64 -9.43 -10.42
C GLU A 10 -17.43 -9.77 -8.93
N ASN A 11 -18.43 -9.49 -8.08
CA ASN A 11 -18.39 -9.86 -6.66
C ASN A 11 -18.54 -11.37 -6.42
N ASN A 12 -19.19 -12.09 -7.33
CA ASN A 12 -19.34 -13.54 -7.22
C ASN A 12 -18.05 -14.29 -7.55
N LEU A 13 -17.14 -13.72 -8.35
CA LEU A 13 -15.85 -14.35 -8.67
C LEU A 13 -14.93 -14.43 -7.44
N SER A 14 -14.90 -13.40 -6.57
CA SER A 14 -14.06 -13.44 -5.36
C SER A 14 -14.65 -14.36 -4.29
N ALA A 15 -15.96 -14.34 -4.08
CA ALA A 15 -16.62 -15.20 -3.10
C ALA A 15 -16.55 -16.68 -3.50
N VAL A 16 -16.74 -17.00 -4.79
CA VAL A 16 -16.61 -18.37 -5.31
C VAL A 16 -15.15 -18.84 -5.28
N ALA A 17 -14.19 -17.96 -5.59
CA ALA A 17 -12.77 -18.29 -5.46
C ALA A 17 -12.40 -18.59 -4.01
N VAL A 18 -12.83 -17.75 -3.05
CA VAL A 18 -12.60 -17.97 -1.62
C VAL A 18 -13.24 -19.28 -1.16
N GLN A 19 -14.49 -19.56 -1.56
CA GLN A 19 -15.15 -20.82 -1.20
C GLN A 19 -14.44 -22.05 -1.79
N SER A 20 -13.97 -21.97 -3.04
CA SER A 20 -13.21 -23.06 -3.68
C SER A 20 -11.91 -23.34 -2.92
N MET A 21 -11.16 -22.30 -2.54
CA MET A 21 -9.92 -22.44 -1.77
C MET A 21 -10.16 -22.97 -0.36
N VAL A 22 -11.24 -22.50 0.30
CA VAL A 22 -11.65 -23.00 1.63
C VAL A 22 -11.94 -24.51 1.58
N VAL A 23 -12.59 -24.99 0.52
CA VAL A 23 -12.88 -26.42 0.33
C VAL A 23 -11.62 -27.22 0.05
N GLU A 24 -10.72 -26.72 -0.80
CA GLU A 24 -9.46 -27.37 -1.17
C GLU A 24 -8.51 -27.49 0.03
N LEU A 25 -8.39 -26.42 0.81
CA LEU A 25 -7.51 -26.33 1.98
C LEU A 25 -8.14 -26.93 3.26
N LYS A 26 -9.40 -27.41 3.19
CA LYS A 26 -10.20 -27.89 4.35
C LYS A 26 -10.28 -26.87 5.50
N CYS A 27 -10.32 -25.61 5.12
CA CYS A 27 -10.33 -24.45 6.00
C CYS A 27 -11.76 -24.04 6.38
N ARG A 28 -11.92 -23.22 7.41
CA ARG A 28 -13.15 -22.45 7.68
C ARG A 28 -12.91 -21.00 7.22
N PRO A 29 -13.86 -20.34 6.54
CA PRO A 29 -13.67 -19.01 5.95
C PRO A 29 -13.29 -17.86 6.91
N ALA A 30 -13.25 -18.10 8.22
CA ALA A 30 -13.03 -17.10 9.26
C ALA A 30 -12.07 -17.56 10.38
N ASP A 31 -11.33 -18.66 10.20
CA ASP A 31 -10.28 -19.06 11.15
C ASP A 31 -8.97 -18.34 10.78
N ASP A 32 -8.34 -17.68 11.76
CA ASP A 32 -7.11 -16.90 11.56
C ASP A 32 -5.98 -17.72 10.94
N ARG A 33 -5.93 -19.03 11.24
CA ARG A 33 -4.95 -19.96 10.65
C ARG A 33 -5.13 -20.11 9.14
N ASP A 34 -6.35 -20.04 8.66
CA ASP A 34 -6.67 -20.26 7.25
C ASP A 34 -6.36 -19.01 6.41
N THR A 35 -6.60 -17.82 6.96
CA THR A 35 -6.05 -16.57 6.43
C THR A 35 -4.52 -16.56 6.41
N PHE A 36 -3.87 -17.12 7.43
CA PHE A 36 -2.42 -17.21 7.47
C PHE A 36 -1.89 -18.13 6.36
N HIS A 37 -2.53 -19.27 6.11
CA HIS A 37 -2.17 -20.17 4.99
C HIS A 37 -2.36 -19.50 3.62
N LEU A 38 -3.46 -18.76 3.43
CA LEU A 38 -3.73 -18.04 2.19
C LEU A 38 -2.69 -16.94 1.92
N VAL A 39 -2.30 -16.19 2.96
CA VAL A 39 -1.21 -15.18 2.87
C VAL A 39 0.15 -15.84 2.66
N GLN A 40 0.32 -17.09 3.10
CA GLN A 40 1.56 -17.84 2.94
C GLN A 40 1.74 -18.40 1.53
N GLU A 41 0.72 -19.04 0.96
CA GLU A 41 0.79 -19.62 -0.38
C GLU A 41 0.85 -18.58 -1.49
N HIS A 42 0.27 -17.40 -1.28
CA HIS A 42 0.30 -16.36 -2.29
C HIS A 42 1.63 -15.58 -2.30
N ARG A 43 2.16 -15.35 -3.52
CA ARG A 43 3.31 -14.48 -3.86
C ARG A 43 3.22 -13.04 -3.32
N LEU A 44 2.11 -12.68 -2.67
CA LEU A 44 1.79 -11.38 -2.10
C LEU A 44 2.65 -11.00 -0.89
N ARG A 45 3.25 -11.97 -0.19
CA ARG A 45 4.20 -11.64 0.88
C ARG A 45 5.46 -10.95 0.39
N HIS A 46 5.99 -11.39 -0.75
CA HIS A 46 7.13 -10.73 -1.37
C HIS A 46 6.76 -9.30 -1.79
N PHE A 47 5.54 -9.10 -2.32
CA PHE A 47 5.03 -7.75 -2.59
C PHE A 47 4.90 -6.91 -1.32
N ARG A 48 4.43 -7.49 -0.21
CA ARG A 48 4.38 -6.79 1.08
C ARG A 48 5.77 -6.39 1.56
N GLU A 49 6.76 -7.27 1.47
CA GLU A 49 8.15 -6.98 1.86
C GLU A 49 8.79 -5.92 0.95
N LEU A 50 8.55 -5.99 -0.37
CA LEU A 50 8.99 -4.97 -1.33
C LEU A 50 8.33 -3.61 -1.04
N LEU A 51 7.01 -3.58 -0.87
CA LEU A 51 6.27 -2.36 -0.55
C LEU A 51 6.71 -1.79 0.80
N TRP A 52 6.93 -2.64 1.81
CA TRP A 52 7.46 -2.22 3.11
C TRP A 52 8.88 -1.63 2.99
N GLY A 53 9.68 -2.17 2.08
CA GLY A 53 11.01 -1.66 1.76
C GLY A 53 10.98 -0.24 1.19
N VAL A 54 10.01 0.05 0.32
CA VAL A 54 9.97 1.28 -0.49
C VAL A 54 9.10 2.38 0.13
N PHE A 55 8.08 2.04 0.91
CA PHE A 55 7.10 2.99 1.44
C PHE A 55 7.15 3.13 2.96
N LEU A 56 6.75 4.29 3.46
CA LEU A 56 6.51 4.56 4.86
C LEU A 56 5.06 4.21 5.19
N CYS A 57 4.85 3.23 6.05
CA CYS A 57 3.54 2.92 6.59
C CYS A 57 3.40 3.52 7.99
N PRO A 58 2.28 4.20 8.31
CA PRO A 58 2.04 4.74 9.64
C PRO A 58 2.00 3.64 10.71
N ARG A 59 2.48 3.95 11.92
CA ARG A 59 2.25 3.09 13.10
C ARG A 59 0.95 3.46 13.78
N MET A 60 0.31 2.49 14.43
CA MET A 60 -0.97 2.68 15.11
C MET A 60 -0.92 3.80 16.15
N GLN A 61 0.21 3.94 16.86
CA GLN A 61 0.42 5.00 17.84
C GLN A 61 0.48 6.43 17.27
N ASP A 62 0.84 6.58 16.00
CA ASP A 62 1.05 7.89 15.37
C ASP A 62 -0.25 8.42 14.74
N LEU A 63 -1.33 7.62 14.75
CA LEU A 63 -2.61 7.96 14.14
C LEU A 63 -3.55 8.69 15.13
N PRO A 64 -4.09 9.88 14.76
CA PRO A 64 -4.86 10.72 15.69
C PRO A 64 -6.15 10.11 16.30
N PRO A 65 -6.94 9.28 15.61
CA PRO A 65 -8.21 8.77 16.15
C PRO A 65 -8.09 7.38 16.82
N VAL A 66 -6.88 6.86 17.06
CA VAL A 66 -6.68 5.49 17.53
C VAL A 66 -6.72 5.39 19.06
N ASP A 67 -7.59 4.52 19.57
CA ASP A 67 -7.58 4.12 20.98
C ASP A 67 -6.48 3.07 21.23
N LEU A 68 -5.39 3.50 21.87
CA LEU A 68 -4.21 2.66 22.14
C LEU A 68 -4.44 1.58 23.21
N SER A 69 -5.62 1.53 23.85
CA SER A 69 -5.99 0.43 24.74
C SER A 69 -6.55 -0.77 23.97
N LEU A 70 -6.97 -0.57 22.72
CA LEU A 70 -7.61 -1.58 21.86
C LEU A 70 -6.68 -2.15 20.79
N VAL A 71 -5.50 -1.56 20.61
CA VAL A 71 -4.57 -1.90 19.51
C VAL A 71 -3.15 -2.06 20.02
N ASN A 72 -2.35 -2.82 19.29
CA ASN A 72 -0.91 -2.84 19.51
C ASN A 72 -0.29 -1.55 18.93
N LYS A 73 0.40 -0.80 19.78
CA LYS A 73 0.92 0.54 19.47
C LYS A 73 2.02 0.53 18.42
N ASP A 74 2.87 -0.48 18.48
CA ASP A 74 4.05 -0.63 17.62
C ASP A 74 3.73 -1.25 16.26
N GLU A 75 2.52 -1.79 16.10
CA GLU A 75 2.09 -2.38 14.85
C GLU A 75 1.78 -1.33 13.79
N ASN A 76 1.89 -1.77 12.55
CA ASN A 76 1.62 -0.95 11.39
C ASN A 76 0.12 -0.81 11.21
N ALA A 77 -0.31 0.37 10.78
CA ALA A 77 -1.69 0.60 10.47
C ALA A 77 -2.14 -0.21 9.25
N ILE A 78 -3.40 -0.67 9.28
CA ILE A 78 -4.06 -1.20 8.10
C ILE A 78 -4.51 0.00 7.25
N TYR A 79 -3.75 0.30 6.21
CA TYR A 79 -3.93 1.49 5.39
C TYR A 79 -4.75 1.18 4.13
N PHE A 80 -6.07 1.43 4.16
CA PHE A 80 -6.98 1.23 3.01
C PHE A 80 -7.43 2.56 2.35
N LEU A 81 -6.68 3.63 2.56
CA LEU A 81 -6.97 4.97 2.03
C LEU A 81 -6.25 5.28 0.70
N GLU A 82 -5.68 4.27 0.03
CA GLU A 82 -4.91 4.43 -1.21
C GLU A 82 -5.63 5.18 -2.32
N HIS A 83 -6.97 5.11 -2.37
CA HIS A 83 -7.80 5.82 -3.35
C HIS A 83 -7.87 7.33 -3.12
N SER A 84 -7.54 7.80 -1.92
CA SER A 84 -7.52 9.22 -1.56
C SER A 84 -6.09 9.75 -1.44
N LEU A 85 -5.23 8.99 -0.76
CA LEU A 85 -3.84 9.36 -0.54
C LEU A 85 -2.98 8.09 -0.56
N GLY A 86 -1.92 8.10 -1.37
CA GLY A 86 -0.96 6.99 -1.39
C GLY A 86 0.01 7.07 -0.21
N LEU A 87 0.60 5.92 0.16
CA LEU A 87 1.72 5.91 1.10
C LEU A 87 2.92 6.66 0.52
N GLN A 88 3.68 7.31 1.39
CA GLN A 88 4.86 8.07 1.00
C GLN A 88 6.03 7.12 0.67
N PRO A 89 6.64 7.20 -0.53
CA PRO A 89 7.91 6.52 -0.80
C PRO A 89 9.04 7.10 0.07
N LYS A 90 9.93 6.24 0.58
CA LYS A 90 11.05 6.65 1.46
C LYS A 90 12.04 7.60 0.79
N MET A 91 12.16 7.55 -0.54
CA MET A 91 13.10 8.37 -1.31
C MET A 91 12.65 9.82 -1.47
N VAL A 92 11.36 10.13 -1.26
CA VAL A 92 10.80 11.48 -1.52
C VAL A 92 11.58 12.58 -0.79
N LYS A 93 12.04 12.33 0.43
CA LYS A 93 12.82 13.32 1.18
C LYS A 93 14.15 13.59 0.51
N THR A 94 14.89 12.55 0.15
CA THR A 94 16.19 12.66 -0.52
C THR A 94 16.05 13.37 -1.85
N ASP A 95 15.10 12.94 -2.68
CA ASP A 95 14.88 13.52 -4.01
C ASP A 95 14.55 15.02 -3.91
N LEU A 96 13.72 15.39 -2.93
CA LEU A 96 13.37 16.79 -2.69
C LEU A 96 14.57 17.60 -2.18
N GLU A 97 15.36 17.05 -1.26
CA GLU A 97 16.56 17.72 -0.74
C GLU A 97 17.60 17.97 -1.83
N GLU A 98 17.79 17.03 -2.74
CA GLU A 98 18.70 17.19 -3.90
C GLU A 98 18.27 18.36 -4.79
N GLU A 99 16.98 18.44 -5.14
CA GLU A 99 16.44 19.54 -5.95
C GLU A 99 16.48 20.88 -5.21
N LEU A 100 16.22 20.90 -3.90
CA LEU A 100 16.34 22.12 -3.08
C LEU A 100 17.79 22.63 -3.03
N VAL A 101 18.76 21.74 -2.85
CA VAL A 101 20.19 22.09 -2.87
C VAL A 101 20.59 22.64 -4.23
N LYS A 102 20.13 22.01 -5.31
CA LYS A 102 20.39 22.45 -6.69
C LYS A 102 19.83 23.84 -6.94
N TRP A 103 18.59 24.08 -6.53
CA TRP A 103 17.95 25.39 -6.65
C TRP A 103 18.71 26.47 -5.87
N GLY A 104 19.12 26.19 -4.63
CA GLY A 104 19.91 27.14 -3.84
C GLY A 104 21.27 27.48 -4.44
N LYS A 105 21.92 26.52 -5.12
CA LYS A 105 23.25 26.71 -5.74
C LYS A 105 23.19 27.40 -7.11
N MET A 106 22.21 27.05 -7.93
CA MET A 106 22.20 27.36 -9.36
C MET A 106 21.04 28.26 -9.78
N GLY A 107 20.11 28.57 -8.87
CA GLY A 107 18.94 29.38 -9.17
C GLY A 107 18.17 28.82 -10.37
N ALA A 108 17.93 29.69 -11.35
CA ALA A 108 17.21 29.31 -12.58
C ALA A 108 18.00 28.38 -13.51
N CYS A 109 19.32 28.19 -13.32
CA CYS A 109 20.14 27.29 -14.13
C CYS A 109 20.09 25.83 -13.65
N GLY A 110 19.55 25.57 -12.46
CA GLY A 110 19.44 24.21 -11.91
C GLY A 110 18.63 23.25 -12.79
N PRO A 111 17.43 23.60 -13.28
CA PRO A 111 16.58 22.67 -14.04
C PRO A 111 17.21 22.13 -15.34
N GLU A 112 18.07 22.91 -16.02
CA GLU A 112 18.65 22.54 -17.31
C GLU A 112 19.75 21.48 -17.19
N GLU A 113 20.38 21.35 -16.02
CA GLU A 113 21.51 20.48 -15.81
C GLU A 113 21.08 19.19 -15.08
N GLY A 114 20.36 18.33 -15.80
CA GLY A 114 19.93 16.99 -15.33
C GLY A 114 18.74 17.01 -14.38
N SER A 115 17.52 16.96 -14.92
CA SER A 115 16.30 16.75 -14.13
C SER A 115 16.03 15.25 -14.00
N ILE A 116 15.96 14.74 -12.76
CA ILE A 116 15.51 13.37 -12.47
C ILE A 116 14.00 13.23 -12.70
N LEU A 117 13.26 14.35 -12.75
CA LEU A 117 11.81 14.38 -12.89
C LEU A 117 11.31 14.44 -14.34
N GLY A 118 12.19 14.38 -15.36
CA GLY A 118 11.76 14.22 -16.76
C GLY A 118 10.81 15.32 -17.28
N ILE A 119 10.71 16.47 -16.61
CA ILE A 119 9.96 17.62 -17.12
C ILE A 119 10.88 18.35 -18.10
N GLN A 120 11.03 17.79 -19.30
CA GLN A 120 11.46 18.56 -20.45
C GLN A 120 10.34 19.54 -20.80
N ARG A 121 10.65 20.84 -20.79
CA ARG A 121 9.80 21.86 -21.41
C ARG A 121 9.86 21.73 -22.93
#